data_AF-A0A5R9J836-F1
#
_entry.id   AF-A0A5R9J836-F1
#
_cell.length_a   1.000
_cell.length_b   1.000
_cell.length_c   1.000
_cell.angle_alpha   90.00
_cell.angle_beta   90.00
_cell.angle_gamma   90.00
#
_symmetry.space_group_name_H-M   'P 1'
#
loop_
_entity.id
_entity.type
_entity.pdbx_description
1 polymer ?
#
loop_
_entity_poly.entity_id
_entity_poly.type
_entity_poly.pdbx_seq_one_letter_code
_entity_poly.pdbx_strand_id
1 'polypeptide(L)'
;MVAPRPRGVLPLMRRHLVPGLATLAFLMFAVLFATDRPLYVAILDSVHVHPFPQPFLDTRFVTAQVECWRQGIDVYARNPCDPLGRTLDYSPLWLRLPFLAWSGSATPVFGLAVDGMFLFALFRMPWDVRGAFGVIVAVGAVLSWATMLAMERGNTDLLMFAAAVLFAYLSMRTATLRSIGYALILCVGLLKFYPLTLLALVVREDRRRAWVAGGLCAVVLLAFVAFFHAELSRIGANMASSPFGDMFGARSLPFGVPLWFDHPRIRDAAGVYLTLGAVGPVMAKLGLTMLAIMSAGCVLAAILFGRNPVLRDMLDRVDPAPRSLLLVGAVLCAGCFFGHQNIGYRATLLLLVLPGLLALVGVAAGNRTRLVFRSTGVLVVLVLWDGIVSRSTPGWFIMQMAWWWIVCVLLAIVVSLLGPDLFRVLTPWRRRRGDAGRLC
;
A
#
# COMPACT_ATOMS: atom_id res chain seq x y z
N MET A 1 17.47 27.94 -24.47
CA MET A 1 16.07 27.49 -24.49
C MET A 1 15.95 26.38 -25.53
N VAL A 2 15.86 25.13 -25.11
CA VAL A 2 15.66 23.99 -26.03
C VAL A 2 14.17 23.94 -26.35
N ALA A 3 13.81 24.08 -27.62
CA ALA A 3 12.42 24.02 -28.05
C ALA A 3 11.78 22.69 -27.59
N PRO A 4 10.55 22.70 -27.04
CA PRO A 4 9.88 21.47 -26.63
C PRO A 4 9.68 20.59 -27.86
N ARG A 5 10.31 19.41 -27.86
CA ARG A 5 10.09 18.41 -28.92
C ARG A 5 8.59 18.14 -29.03
N PRO A 6 8.00 18.18 -30.24
CA PRO A 6 6.59 17.88 -30.44
C PRO A 6 6.29 16.50 -29.85
N ARG A 7 5.33 16.44 -28.91
CA ARG A 7 4.86 15.17 -28.34
C ARG A 7 4.13 14.44 -29.45
N GLY A 8 4.80 13.49 -30.10
CA GLY A 8 4.17 12.63 -31.10
C GLY A 8 2.96 11.87 -30.53
N VAL A 9 2.14 11.32 -31.41
CA VAL A 9 0.93 10.53 -31.08
C VAL A 9 1.27 9.25 -30.30
N LEU A 10 2.44 8.65 -30.57
CA LEU A 10 2.91 7.41 -29.92
C LEU A 10 2.93 7.47 -28.36
N PRO A 11 3.49 8.53 -27.74
CA PRO A 11 3.42 8.73 -26.28
C PRO A 11 2.02 8.68 -25.68
N LEU A 12 1.00 9.18 -26.37
CA LEU A 12 -0.37 9.22 -25.86
C LEU A 12 -0.97 7.81 -25.82
N MET A 13 -0.81 7.03 -26.91
CA MET A 13 -1.30 5.65 -26.97
C MET A 13 -0.68 4.77 -25.88
N ARG A 14 0.63 4.91 -25.64
CA ARG A 14 1.34 4.15 -24.59
C ARG A 14 0.84 4.47 -23.18
N ARG A 15 0.47 5.72 -22.92
CA ARG A 15 -0.06 6.14 -21.61
C ARG A 15 -1.38 5.45 -21.27
N HIS A 16 -2.22 5.22 -22.28
CA HIS A 16 -3.54 4.61 -22.10
C HIS A 16 -3.54 3.09 -22.27
N LEU A 17 -2.48 2.51 -22.83
CA LEU A 17 -2.36 1.06 -23.03
C LEU A 17 -2.48 0.29 -21.71
N VAL A 18 -1.68 0.64 -20.70
CA VAL A 18 -1.64 -0.07 -19.41
C VAL A 18 -3.00 -0.08 -18.70
N PRO A 19 -3.64 1.07 -18.41
CA PRO A 19 -4.98 1.08 -17.79
C PRO A 19 -6.07 0.53 -18.73
N GLY A 20 -5.91 0.67 -20.05
CA GLY A 20 -6.83 0.09 -21.04
C GLY A 20 -6.84 -1.43 -21.01
N LEU A 21 -5.68 -2.08 -20.89
CA LEU A 21 -5.58 -3.53 -20.73
C LEU A 21 -6.19 -4.01 -19.42
N ALA A 22 -5.95 -3.30 -18.31
CA ALA A 22 -6.60 -3.62 -17.03
C ALA A 22 -8.13 -3.51 -17.11
N THR A 23 -8.63 -2.46 -17.77
CA THR A 23 -10.08 -2.27 -17.99
C THR A 23 -10.65 -3.35 -18.90
N LEU A 24 -9.96 -3.71 -19.98
CA LEU A 24 -10.39 -4.79 -20.87
C LEU A 24 -10.44 -6.13 -20.15
N ALA A 25 -9.43 -6.45 -19.34
CA ALA A 25 -9.42 -7.66 -18.53
C ALA A 25 -10.60 -7.68 -17.54
N PHE A 26 -10.85 -6.56 -16.85
CA PHE A 26 -12.01 -6.42 -15.96
C PHE A 26 -13.34 -6.63 -16.68
N LEU A 27 -13.55 -5.99 -17.83
CA LEU A 27 -14.77 -6.16 -18.62
C LEU A 27 -14.93 -7.59 -19.13
N MET A 28 -13.83 -8.23 -19.57
CA MET A 28 -13.83 -9.64 -19.96
C MET A 28 -14.27 -10.53 -18.81
N PHE A 29 -13.72 -10.34 -17.61
CA PHE A 29 -14.11 -11.09 -16.41
C PHE A 29 -15.57 -10.84 -16.01
N ALA A 30 -16.05 -9.60 -16.12
CA ALA A 30 -17.45 -9.28 -15.86
C ALA A 30 -18.41 -9.98 -16.85
N VAL A 31 -18.04 -10.03 -18.14
CA VAL A 31 -18.80 -10.76 -19.16
C VAL A 31 -18.77 -12.26 -18.87
N LEU A 32 -17.59 -12.84 -18.61
CA LEU A 32 -17.45 -14.26 -18.28
C LEU A 32 -18.27 -14.63 -17.03
N PHE A 33 -18.26 -13.80 -15.99
CA PHE A 33 -19.08 -14.03 -14.81
C PHE A 33 -20.58 -14.07 -15.15
N ALA A 34 -21.04 -13.21 -16.07
CA ALA A 34 -22.43 -13.14 -16.49
C ALA A 34 -22.85 -14.25 -17.47
N THR A 35 -21.94 -14.74 -18.32
CA THR A 35 -22.27 -15.66 -19.42
C THR A 35 -21.74 -17.08 -19.24
N ASP A 36 -20.56 -17.26 -18.65
CA ASP A 36 -19.89 -18.56 -18.48
C ASP A 36 -19.12 -18.60 -17.16
N ARG A 37 -19.88 -18.75 -16.08
CA ARG A 37 -19.36 -18.77 -14.72
C ARG A 37 -18.37 -19.93 -14.46
N PRO A 38 -18.55 -21.15 -14.97
CA PRO A 38 -17.53 -22.19 -14.85
C PRO A 38 -16.18 -21.78 -15.46
N LEU A 39 -16.18 -21.18 -16.66
CA LEU A 39 -14.95 -20.70 -17.29
C LEU A 39 -14.31 -19.56 -16.49
N TYR A 40 -15.13 -18.62 -16.00
CA TYR A 40 -14.70 -17.55 -15.10
C TYR A 40 -13.93 -18.10 -13.88
N VAL A 41 -14.52 -19.07 -13.18
CA VAL A 41 -13.92 -19.71 -12.00
C VAL A 41 -12.64 -20.45 -12.38
N ALA A 42 -12.65 -21.22 -13.45
CA ALA A 42 -11.47 -21.96 -13.92
C ALA A 42 -10.29 -21.04 -14.24
N ILE A 43 -10.53 -19.89 -14.89
CA ILE A 43 -9.48 -18.92 -15.20
C ILE A 43 -8.91 -18.33 -13.91
N LEU A 44 -9.75 -17.86 -12.98
CA LEU A 44 -9.28 -17.28 -11.72
C LEU A 44 -8.54 -18.31 -10.85
N ASP A 45 -9.04 -19.54 -10.76
CA ASP A 45 -8.38 -20.62 -10.01
C ASP A 45 -7.02 -20.99 -10.61
N SER A 46 -6.87 -20.91 -11.93
CA SER A 46 -5.59 -21.16 -12.63
C SER A 46 -4.49 -20.17 -12.24
N VAL A 47 -4.88 -18.94 -11.87
CA VAL A 47 -3.99 -17.92 -11.32
C VAL A 47 -4.09 -17.81 -9.80
N HIS A 48 -4.80 -18.75 -9.16
CA HIS A 48 -4.95 -18.85 -7.70
C HIS A 48 -5.65 -17.67 -7.04
N VAL A 49 -6.52 -17.00 -7.80
CA VAL A 49 -7.57 -16.16 -7.26
C VAL A 49 -8.76 -17.08 -7.06
N HIS A 50 -9.09 -17.44 -5.82
CA HIS A 50 -10.25 -18.30 -5.55
C HIS A 50 -11.51 -17.44 -5.45
N PRO A 51 -12.38 -17.40 -6.48
CA PRO A 51 -13.58 -16.58 -6.44
C PRO A 51 -14.60 -17.15 -5.46
N PHE A 52 -15.39 -16.28 -4.85
CA PHE A 52 -16.49 -16.70 -4.00
C PHE A 52 -17.78 -16.85 -4.81
N PRO A 53 -18.79 -17.61 -4.34
CA PRO A 53 -20.03 -17.74 -5.10
C PRO A 53 -20.78 -16.42 -5.34
N GLN A 54 -20.50 -15.38 -4.57
CA GLN A 54 -20.97 -14.03 -4.84
C GLN A 54 -19.76 -13.12 -5.10
N PRO A 55 -19.81 -12.22 -6.10
CA PRO A 55 -18.72 -11.29 -6.36
C PRO A 55 -18.62 -10.25 -5.25
N PHE A 56 -17.48 -9.56 -5.18
CA PHE A 56 -17.24 -8.48 -4.24
C PHE A 56 -17.35 -8.88 -2.76
N LEU A 57 -16.75 -10.00 -2.39
CA LEU A 57 -16.80 -10.57 -1.03
C LEU A 57 -16.40 -9.59 0.09
N ASP A 58 -15.43 -8.71 -0.15
CA ASP A 58 -14.98 -7.73 0.84
C ASP A 58 -15.86 -6.47 0.86
N THR A 59 -16.55 -6.16 -0.24
CA THR A 59 -17.68 -5.23 -0.17
C THR A 59 -18.85 -5.84 0.60
N ARG A 60 -19.15 -7.13 0.38
CA ARG A 60 -20.20 -7.82 1.15
C ARG A 60 -19.89 -7.76 2.64
N PHE A 61 -18.65 -7.97 3.04
CA PHE A 61 -18.20 -7.81 4.43
C PHE A 61 -18.65 -6.49 5.06
N VAL A 62 -18.34 -5.37 4.40
CA VAL A 62 -18.67 -4.01 4.88
C VAL A 62 -20.19 -3.85 5.00
N THR A 63 -20.94 -4.23 3.95
CA THR A 63 -22.41 -4.11 3.98
C THR A 63 -23.07 -5.03 5.02
N ALA A 64 -22.56 -6.25 5.19
CA ALA A 64 -23.06 -7.24 6.15
C ALA A 64 -22.88 -6.77 7.59
N GLN A 65 -21.75 -6.14 7.91
CA GLN A 65 -21.54 -5.57 9.24
C GLN A 65 -22.54 -4.46 9.54
N VAL A 66 -22.80 -3.56 8.58
CA VAL A 66 -23.79 -2.48 8.77
C VAL A 66 -25.20 -3.06 8.96
N GLU A 67 -25.55 -4.08 8.18
CA GLU A 67 -26.81 -4.82 8.29
C GLU A 67 -27.00 -5.43 9.69
N CYS A 68 -26.02 -6.20 10.16
CA CYS A 68 -26.07 -6.82 11.49
C CYS A 68 -26.03 -5.79 12.62
N TRP A 69 -25.22 -4.74 12.50
CA TRP A 69 -25.14 -3.66 13.48
C TRP A 69 -26.49 -2.97 13.69
N ARG A 70 -27.25 -2.73 12.61
CA ARG A 70 -28.59 -2.14 12.68
C ARG A 70 -29.62 -3.03 13.36
N GLN A 71 -29.41 -4.33 13.34
CA GLN A 71 -30.22 -5.30 14.06
C GLN A 71 -29.81 -5.40 15.54
N GLY A 72 -28.88 -4.56 16.02
CA GLY A 72 -28.36 -4.60 17.38
C GLY A 72 -27.40 -5.75 17.64
N ILE A 73 -26.88 -6.40 16.59
CA ILE A 73 -25.91 -7.50 16.73
C ILE A 73 -24.52 -6.92 16.96
N ASP A 74 -23.82 -7.43 17.98
CA ASP A 74 -22.43 -7.09 18.25
C ASP A 74 -21.49 -7.72 17.21
N VAL A 75 -21.26 -6.98 16.12
CA VAL A 75 -20.39 -7.39 14.99
C VAL A 75 -18.91 -7.53 15.36
N TYR A 76 -18.49 -7.04 16.53
CA TYR A 76 -17.14 -7.26 17.03
C TYR A 76 -16.96 -8.67 17.59
N ALA A 77 -18.04 -9.30 18.07
CA ALA A 77 -18.03 -10.65 18.62
C ALA A 77 -18.48 -11.71 17.60
N ARG A 78 -19.51 -11.42 16.81
CA ARG A 78 -20.03 -12.32 15.78
C ARG A 78 -20.74 -11.56 14.67
N ASN A 79 -20.66 -12.05 13.44
CA ASN A 79 -21.31 -11.42 12.30
C ASN A 79 -22.04 -12.46 11.43
N PRO A 80 -23.25 -12.88 11.81
CA PRO A 80 -24.01 -13.87 11.03
C PRO A 80 -24.46 -13.37 9.65
N CYS A 81 -24.41 -12.05 9.41
CA CYS A 81 -24.74 -11.47 8.10
C CYS A 81 -23.61 -11.65 7.07
N ASP A 82 -22.36 -11.82 7.52
CA ASP A 82 -21.22 -12.07 6.64
C ASP A 82 -21.17 -13.57 6.27
N PRO A 83 -21.09 -13.94 4.98
CA PRO A 83 -21.05 -15.35 4.57
C PRO A 83 -19.88 -16.16 5.15
N LEU A 84 -18.81 -15.48 5.56
CA LEU A 84 -17.64 -16.10 6.18
C LEU A 84 -17.65 -15.98 7.72
N GLY A 85 -18.69 -15.37 8.31
CA GLY A 85 -18.79 -15.15 9.75
C GLY A 85 -17.68 -14.25 10.33
N ARG A 86 -17.03 -13.42 9.49
CA ARG A 86 -15.90 -12.59 9.90
C ARG A 86 -16.36 -11.50 10.88
N THR A 87 -15.65 -11.36 11.99
CA THR A 87 -15.84 -10.25 12.93
C THR A 87 -15.32 -8.94 12.36
N LEU A 88 -15.85 -7.82 12.85
CA LEU A 88 -15.44 -6.49 12.42
C LEU A 88 -13.99 -6.19 12.88
N ASP A 89 -13.11 -5.99 11.89
CA ASP A 89 -11.71 -5.55 12.05
C ASP A 89 -11.46 -4.17 11.38
N TYR A 90 -12.53 -3.51 10.91
CA TYR A 90 -12.47 -2.19 10.26
C TYR A 90 -12.87 -1.06 11.21
N SER A 91 -12.64 0.18 10.78
CA SER A 91 -13.01 1.37 11.56
C SER A 91 -14.49 1.36 11.96
N PRO A 92 -14.83 1.75 13.21
CA PRO A 92 -16.23 1.90 13.65
C PRO A 92 -17.03 2.92 12.84
N LEU A 93 -16.37 3.78 12.06
CA LEU A 93 -17.06 4.72 11.17
C LEU A 93 -17.87 4.02 10.10
N TRP A 94 -17.45 2.85 9.60
CA TRP A 94 -18.23 2.10 8.61
C TRP A 94 -19.65 1.80 9.09
N LEU A 95 -19.83 1.54 10.39
CA LEU A 95 -21.13 1.28 11.01
C LEU A 95 -22.04 2.51 11.10
N ARG A 96 -21.46 3.71 10.96
CA ARG A 96 -22.12 5.00 11.21
C ARG A 96 -22.35 5.83 9.95
N LEU A 97 -21.95 5.33 8.79
CA LEU A 97 -22.17 6.02 7.52
C LEU A 97 -23.63 5.82 7.08
N PRO A 98 -24.44 6.90 6.99
CA PRO A 98 -25.87 6.79 6.73
C PRO A 98 -26.18 6.29 5.31
N PHE A 99 -25.30 6.54 4.33
CA PHE A 99 -25.47 6.08 2.95
C PHE A 99 -25.23 4.58 2.76
N LEU A 100 -24.61 3.90 3.74
CA LEU A 100 -24.47 2.45 3.76
C LEU A 100 -25.72 1.76 4.30
N ALA A 101 -26.87 2.45 4.29
CA ALA A 101 -28.17 1.90 4.65
C ALA A 101 -28.67 0.76 3.76
N TRP A 102 -27.84 0.32 2.84
CA TRP A 102 -28.20 -0.64 1.84
C TRP A 102 -28.09 -2.06 2.39
N SER A 103 -29.12 -2.86 2.12
CA SER A 103 -29.07 -4.31 2.26
C SER A 103 -28.01 -4.90 1.34
N GLY A 104 -27.72 -6.20 1.48
CA GLY A 104 -26.77 -6.91 0.61
C GLY A 104 -27.03 -6.77 -0.90
N SER A 105 -28.22 -6.31 -1.33
CA SER A 105 -28.52 -6.05 -2.74
C SER A 105 -27.68 -4.93 -3.36
N ALA A 106 -27.12 -4.01 -2.57
CA ALA A 106 -26.26 -2.94 -3.11
C ALA A 106 -24.78 -3.29 -3.17
N THR A 107 -24.39 -4.48 -2.68
CA THR A 107 -23.00 -4.98 -2.76
C THR A 107 -22.43 -4.88 -4.19
N PRO A 108 -23.13 -5.30 -5.26
CA PRO A 108 -22.60 -5.19 -6.62
C PRO A 108 -22.37 -3.76 -7.07
N VAL A 109 -23.30 -2.85 -6.76
CA VAL A 109 -23.19 -1.43 -7.15
C VAL A 109 -21.99 -0.78 -6.45
N PHE A 110 -21.82 -1.03 -5.15
CA PHE A 110 -20.69 -0.50 -4.41
C PHE A 110 -19.36 -1.11 -4.87
N GLY A 111 -19.31 -2.42 -5.10
CA GLY A 111 -18.12 -3.10 -5.62
C GLY A 111 -17.69 -2.55 -6.98
N LEU A 112 -18.63 -2.42 -7.92
CA LEU A 112 -18.40 -1.82 -9.23
C LEU A 112 -17.94 -0.36 -9.14
N ALA A 113 -18.49 0.42 -8.20
CA ALA A 113 -18.07 1.80 -7.99
C ALA A 113 -16.61 1.87 -7.47
N VAL A 114 -16.24 1.01 -6.52
CA VAL A 114 -14.88 0.92 -5.99
C VAL A 114 -13.88 0.53 -7.09
N ASP A 115 -14.19 -0.50 -7.88
CA ASP A 115 -13.35 -0.95 -8.98
C ASP A 115 -13.24 0.11 -10.08
N GLY A 116 -14.36 0.76 -10.43
CA GLY A 116 -14.40 1.85 -11.39
C GLY A 116 -13.54 3.05 -10.97
N MET A 117 -13.58 3.42 -9.68
CA MET A 117 -12.72 4.46 -9.12
C MET A 117 -11.23 4.10 -9.21
N PHE A 118 -10.89 2.83 -8.96
CA PHE A 118 -9.52 2.35 -9.10
C PHE A 118 -9.04 2.36 -10.56
N LEU A 119 -9.82 1.83 -11.49
CA LEU A 119 -9.51 1.87 -12.93
C LEU A 119 -9.34 3.32 -13.41
N PHE A 120 -10.23 4.22 -12.99
CA PHE A 120 -10.09 5.65 -13.28
C PHE A 120 -8.78 6.22 -12.72
N ALA A 121 -8.41 5.88 -11.49
CA ALA A 121 -7.13 6.29 -10.90
C ALA A 121 -5.92 5.77 -11.72
N LEU A 122 -5.98 4.54 -12.25
CA LEU A 122 -4.95 4.00 -13.14
C LEU A 122 -4.82 4.81 -14.44
N PHE A 123 -5.92 5.31 -15.01
CA PHE A 123 -5.88 6.21 -16.17
C PHE A 123 -5.25 7.57 -15.88
N ARG A 124 -5.31 8.03 -14.62
CA ARG A 124 -4.67 9.30 -14.23
C ARG A 124 -3.16 9.15 -14.08
N MET A 125 -2.69 7.97 -13.68
CA MET A 125 -1.27 7.73 -13.44
C MET A 125 -0.36 8.07 -14.64
N PRO A 126 0.83 8.64 -14.40
CA PRO A 126 1.75 9.07 -15.45
C PRO A 126 2.60 7.90 -15.93
N TRP A 127 1.99 6.96 -16.64
CA TRP A 127 2.68 5.84 -17.28
C TRP A 127 3.55 6.33 -18.46
N ASP A 128 4.66 7.04 -18.19
CA ASP A 128 5.71 7.32 -19.20
C ASP A 128 6.62 6.11 -19.32
N VAL A 129 6.06 5.06 -19.92
CA VAL A 129 6.69 3.76 -20.01
C VAL A 129 7.60 3.72 -21.23
N ARG A 130 8.93 3.73 -20.99
CA ARG A 130 9.93 3.71 -22.06
C ARG A 130 10.53 2.31 -22.22
N GLY A 131 10.56 1.85 -23.46
CA GLY A 131 11.12 0.55 -23.85
C GLY A 131 10.25 -0.64 -23.44
N ALA A 132 10.60 -1.83 -23.95
CA ALA A 132 9.87 -3.07 -23.67
C ALA A 132 9.86 -3.42 -22.18
N PHE A 133 10.98 -3.23 -21.49
CA PHE A 133 11.09 -3.52 -20.05
C PHE A 133 10.02 -2.80 -19.23
N GLY A 134 9.88 -1.47 -19.42
CA GLY A 134 8.90 -0.72 -18.66
C GLY A 134 7.48 -1.20 -18.95
N VAL A 135 7.15 -1.48 -20.22
CA VAL A 135 5.79 -1.91 -20.62
C VAL A 135 5.47 -3.26 -19.98
N ILE A 136 6.39 -4.22 -20.02
CA ILE A 136 6.24 -5.53 -19.38
C ILE A 136 6.03 -5.37 -17.88
N VAL A 137 6.83 -4.53 -17.20
CA VAL A 137 6.68 -4.28 -15.76
C VAL A 137 5.33 -3.64 -15.44
N ALA A 138 4.92 -2.62 -16.18
CA ALA A 138 3.67 -1.91 -15.93
C ALA A 138 2.44 -2.81 -16.19
N VAL A 139 2.42 -3.53 -17.31
CA VAL A 139 1.33 -4.47 -17.66
C VAL A 139 1.28 -5.64 -16.67
N GLY A 140 2.42 -6.27 -16.39
CA GLY A 140 2.51 -7.37 -15.43
C GLY A 140 2.11 -6.96 -14.01
N ALA A 141 2.28 -5.70 -13.65
CA ALA A 141 1.84 -5.17 -12.37
C ALA A 141 0.32 -4.91 -12.31
N VAL A 142 -0.28 -4.27 -13.33
CA VAL A 142 -1.74 -3.98 -13.31
C VAL A 142 -2.59 -5.22 -13.58
N LEU A 143 -2.06 -6.24 -14.25
CA LEU A 143 -2.72 -7.54 -14.47
C LEU A 143 -2.30 -8.59 -13.42
N SER A 144 -1.72 -8.16 -12.31
CA SER A 144 -1.19 -9.06 -11.28
C SER A 144 -2.27 -9.76 -10.47
N TRP A 145 -1.89 -10.86 -9.81
CA TRP A 145 -2.72 -11.55 -8.82
C TRP A 145 -3.30 -10.59 -7.76
N ALA A 146 -2.47 -9.72 -7.17
CA ALA A 146 -2.94 -8.78 -6.15
C ALA A 146 -4.01 -7.82 -6.68
N THR A 147 -3.89 -7.37 -7.93
CA THR A 147 -4.87 -6.46 -8.56
C THR A 147 -6.16 -7.19 -8.89
N MET A 148 -6.06 -8.36 -9.52
CA MET A 148 -7.22 -9.20 -9.83
C MET A 148 -7.99 -9.58 -8.57
N LEU A 149 -7.29 -10.01 -7.51
CA LEU A 149 -7.91 -10.37 -6.23
C LEU A 149 -8.58 -9.16 -5.56
N ALA A 150 -7.94 -7.99 -5.57
CA ALA A 150 -8.50 -6.77 -4.99
C ALA A 150 -9.82 -6.38 -5.66
N MET A 151 -9.86 -6.43 -6.99
CA MET A 151 -11.04 -6.09 -7.80
C MET A 151 -12.13 -7.15 -7.63
N GLU A 152 -11.78 -8.44 -7.74
CA GLU A 152 -12.75 -9.52 -7.56
C GLU A 152 -13.44 -9.47 -6.19
N ARG A 153 -12.70 -9.09 -5.15
CA ARG A 153 -13.27 -8.90 -3.81
C ARG A 153 -13.92 -7.54 -3.59
N GLY A 154 -13.80 -6.59 -4.51
CA GLY A 154 -14.28 -5.21 -4.35
C GLY A 154 -13.69 -4.58 -3.09
N ASN A 155 -12.39 -4.76 -2.86
CA ASN A 155 -11.78 -4.40 -1.59
C ASN A 155 -11.65 -2.88 -1.44
N THR A 156 -11.96 -2.38 -0.24
CA THR A 156 -11.83 -0.95 0.10
C THR A 156 -10.41 -0.39 -0.04
N ASP A 157 -9.36 -1.23 -0.13
CA ASP A 157 -7.99 -0.79 -0.43
C ASP A 157 -7.89 -0.10 -1.81
N LEU A 158 -8.76 -0.46 -2.76
CA LEU A 158 -8.85 0.18 -4.08
C LEU A 158 -9.35 1.63 -3.99
N LEU A 159 -10.30 1.90 -3.08
CA LEU A 159 -10.73 3.26 -2.76
C LEU A 159 -9.59 4.07 -2.13
N MET A 160 -8.84 3.47 -1.21
CA MET A 160 -7.67 4.12 -0.58
C MET A 160 -6.58 4.42 -1.61
N PHE A 161 -6.35 3.52 -2.57
CA PHE A 161 -5.45 3.74 -3.70
C PHE A 161 -5.89 4.96 -4.52
N ALA A 162 -7.17 5.04 -4.91
CA ALA A 162 -7.70 6.18 -5.66
C ALA A 162 -7.56 7.50 -4.88
N ALA A 163 -7.83 7.49 -3.57
CA ALA A 163 -7.62 8.64 -2.70
C ALA A 163 -6.15 9.06 -2.61
N ALA A 164 -5.22 8.09 -2.57
CA ALA A 164 -3.78 8.36 -2.57
C ALA A 164 -3.31 8.98 -3.89
N VAL A 165 -3.83 8.51 -5.04
CA VAL A 165 -3.58 9.15 -6.35
C VAL A 165 -4.08 10.59 -6.35
N LEU A 166 -5.31 10.83 -5.88
CA LEU A 166 -5.87 12.18 -5.79
C LEU A 166 -5.03 13.09 -4.88
N PHE A 167 -4.63 12.58 -3.71
CA PHE A 167 -3.74 13.28 -2.79
C PHE A 167 -2.39 13.63 -3.43
N ALA A 168 -1.78 12.70 -4.18
CA ALA A 168 -0.54 12.95 -4.89
C ALA A 168 -0.67 14.13 -5.89
N TYR A 169 -1.83 14.26 -6.55
CA TYR A 169 -2.11 15.41 -7.42
C TYR A 169 -2.39 16.69 -6.66
N LEU A 170 -3.21 16.65 -5.62
CA LEU A 170 -3.54 17.81 -4.78
C LEU A 170 -2.28 18.39 -4.11
N SER A 171 -1.37 17.51 -3.65
CA SER A 171 -0.11 17.89 -2.99
C SER A 171 0.88 18.63 -3.89
N MET A 172 0.68 18.61 -5.22
CA MET A 172 1.47 19.37 -6.19
C MET A 172 0.88 20.74 -6.54
N ARG A 173 -0.27 21.10 -5.97
CA ARG A 173 -0.99 22.34 -6.30
C ARG A 173 -0.79 23.42 -5.23
N THR A 174 -1.69 24.40 -5.22
CA THR A 174 -1.72 25.51 -4.25
C THR A 174 -1.86 25.00 -2.82
N ALA A 175 -1.42 25.80 -1.84
CA ALA A 175 -1.51 25.44 -0.43
C ALA A 175 -2.92 24.99 0.01
N THR A 176 -3.96 25.67 -0.48
CA THR A 176 -5.36 25.31 -0.21
C THR A 176 -5.69 23.90 -0.68
N LEU A 177 -5.30 23.55 -1.92
CA LEU A 177 -5.53 22.22 -2.46
C LEU A 177 -4.71 21.15 -1.71
N ARG A 178 -3.50 21.47 -1.24
CA ARG A 178 -2.74 20.57 -0.38
C ARG A 178 -3.43 20.33 0.97
N SER A 179 -3.98 21.37 1.59
CA SER A 179 -4.79 21.25 2.81
C SER A 179 -6.03 20.38 2.60
N ILE A 180 -6.73 20.53 1.47
CA ILE A 180 -7.83 19.64 1.08
C ILE A 180 -7.31 18.19 0.93
N GLY A 181 -6.11 18.02 0.38
CA GLY A 181 -5.44 16.72 0.32
C GLY A 181 -5.21 16.09 1.70
N TYR A 182 -4.71 16.84 2.68
CA TYR A 182 -4.55 16.33 4.05
C TYR A 182 -5.89 16.00 4.71
N ALA A 183 -6.92 16.83 4.50
CA ALA A 183 -8.27 16.54 4.98
C ALA A 183 -8.83 15.25 4.35
N LEU A 184 -8.65 15.06 3.04
CA LEU A 184 -9.02 13.83 2.34
C LEU A 184 -8.31 12.61 2.96
N ILE A 185 -6.99 12.68 3.15
CA ILE A 185 -6.19 11.60 3.74
C ILE A 185 -6.62 11.30 5.18
N LEU A 186 -6.94 12.33 5.97
CA LEU A 186 -7.48 12.16 7.31
C LEU A 186 -8.84 11.44 7.26
N CYS A 187 -9.76 11.87 6.39
CA CYS A 187 -11.07 11.23 6.25
C CYS A 187 -10.97 9.75 5.83
N VAL A 188 -10.20 9.43 4.78
CA VAL A 188 -10.05 8.03 4.34
C VAL A 188 -9.22 7.22 5.34
N GLY A 189 -8.26 7.86 6.01
CA GLY A 189 -7.46 7.29 7.08
C GLY A 189 -8.27 6.93 8.33
N LEU A 190 -9.34 7.68 8.62
CA LEU A 190 -10.29 7.34 9.68
C LEU A 190 -11.22 6.19 9.28
N LEU A 191 -11.47 5.98 7.98
CA LEU A 191 -12.22 4.81 7.48
C LEU A 191 -11.36 3.55 7.45
N LYS A 192 -10.07 3.67 7.12
CA LYS A 192 -9.10 2.58 7.10
C LYS A 192 -7.76 3.15 7.53
N PHE A 193 -7.09 2.59 8.53
CA PHE A 193 -6.05 3.33 9.26
C PHE A 193 -4.73 3.61 8.52
N TYR A 194 -4.32 2.77 7.57
CA TYR A 194 -2.98 2.87 6.98
C TYR A 194 -2.72 4.14 6.12
N PRO A 195 -3.68 4.77 5.42
CA PRO A 195 -3.49 6.05 4.75
C PRO A 195 -3.09 7.19 5.70
N LEU A 196 -3.34 7.08 7.01
CA LEU A 196 -2.86 8.07 7.99
C LEU A 196 -1.35 8.25 7.98
N THR A 197 -0.59 7.25 7.50
CA THR A 197 0.86 7.34 7.30
C THR A 197 1.24 8.49 6.36
N LEU A 198 0.38 8.86 5.40
CA LEU A 198 0.58 9.99 4.50
C LEU A 198 0.51 11.35 5.18
N LEU A 199 -0.05 11.44 6.39
CA LEU A 199 -0.01 12.69 7.17
C LEU A 199 1.43 13.06 7.55
N ALA A 200 2.38 12.12 7.51
CA ALA A 200 3.80 12.42 7.64
C ALA A 200 4.30 13.41 6.57
N LEU A 201 3.64 13.49 5.40
CA LEU A 201 3.99 14.44 4.35
C LEU A 201 3.65 15.90 4.72
N VAL A 202 2.99 16.16 5.84
CA VAL A 202 2.78 17.52 6.36
C VAL A 202 4.09 18.25 6.63
N VAL A 203 5.19 17.52 6.86
CA VAL A 203 6.52 18.09 7.07
C VAL A 203 7.07 18.83 5.85
N ARG A 204 6.50 18.60 4.66
CA ARG A 204 6.87 19.31 3.42
C ARG A 204 6.35 20.74 3.36
N GLU A 205 5.36 21.06 4.19
CA GLU A 205 4.83 22.41 4.27
C GLU A 205 5.82 23.36 4.94
N ASP A 206 5.58 24.68 4.80
CA ASP A 206 6.28 25.63 5.65
C ASP A 206 5.98 25.33 7.13
N ARG A 207 6.93 25.65 8.01
CA ARG A 207 6.87 25.29 9.43
C ARG A 207 5.52 25.62 10.06
N ARG A 208 4.97 26.82 9.82
CA ARG A 208 3.70 27.23 10.41
C ARG A 208 2.56 26.32 9.95
N ARG A 209 2.44 26.10 8.64
CA ARG A 209 1.41 25.19 8.09
C ARG A 209 1.61 23.75 8.54
N ALA A 210 2.85 23.28 8.63
CA ALA A 210 3.15 21.94 9.12
C ALA A 210 2.63 21.72 10.55
N TRP A 211 2.91 22.65 11.47
CA TRP A 211 2.42 22.59 12.85
C TRP A 211 0.91 22.74 12.95
N VAL A 212 0.30 23.66 12.19
CA VAL A 212 -1.16 23.86 12.20
C VAL A 212 -1.89 22.63 11.65
N ALA A 213 -1.53 22.17 10.45
CA ALA A 213 -2.18 21.01 9.84
C ALA A 213 -1.91 19.72 10.64
N GLY A 214 -0.67 19.53 11.11
CA GLY A 214 -0.31 18.40 11.96
C GLY A 214 -1.05 18.42 13.30
N GLY A 215 -1.14 19.57 13.95
CA GLY A 215 -1.89 19.76 15.20
C GLY A 215 -3.38 19.50 15.04
N LEU A 216 -4.00 20.02 13.96
CA LEU A 216 -5.41 19.75 13.66
C LEU A 216 -5.67 18.27 13.41
N CYS A 217 -4.82 17.61 12.61
CA CYS A 217 -4.93 16.17 12.39
C CYS A 217 -4.78 15.38 13.71
N ALA A 218 -3.82 15.76 14.56
CA ALA A 218 -3.61 15.13 15.85
C ALA A 218 -4.84 15.29 16.77
N VAL A 219 -5.44 16.48 16.84
CA VAL A 219 -6.66 16.71 17.63
C VAL A 219 -7.81 15.83 17.14
N VAL A 220 -8.04 15.75 15.83
CA VAL A 220 -9.09 14.89 15.27
C VAL A 220 -8.82 13.42 15.56
N LEU A 221 -7.58 12.95 15.43
CA LEU A 221 -7.20 11.57 15.74
C LEU A 221 -7.35 11.25 17.22
N LEU A 222 -6.97 12.15 18.11
CA LEU A 222 -7.14 11.99 19.56
C LEU A 222 -8.63 11.96 19.93
N ALA A 223 -9.45 12.85 19.34
CA ALA A 223 -10.89 12.84 19.54
C ALA A 223 -11.53 11.54 19.02
N PHE A 224 -11.09 11.05 17.86
CA PHE A 224 -11.52 9.78 17.29
C PHE A 224 -11.17 8.60 18.22
N VAL A 225 -9.92 8.51 18.68
CA VAL A 225 -9.48 7.45 19.59
C VAL A 225 -10.23 7.53 20.91
N ALA A 226 -10.42 8.72 21.48
CA ALA A 226 -11.15 8.91 22.73
C ALA A 226 -12.62 8.47 22.58
N PHE A 227 -13.28 8.84 21.48
CA PHE A 227 -14.67 8.49 21.23
C PHE A 227 -14.88 7.00 20.95
N PHE A 228 -13.97 6.37 20.19
CA PHE A 228 -14.09 4.98 19.74
C PHE A 228 -13.21 3.99 20.52
N HIS A 229 -12.61 4.36 21.64
CA HIS A 229 -11.59 3.56 22.35
C HIS A 229 -12.03 2.11 22.61
N ALA A 230 -13.25 1.91 23.08
CA ALA A 230 -13.78 0.58 23.40
C ALA A 230 -13.98 -0.31 22.17
N GLU A 231 -14.31 0.28 21.03
CA GLU A 231 -14.47 -0.44 19.76
C GLU A 231 -13.11 -0.71 19.11
N LEU A 232 -12.19 0.26 19.19
CA LEU A 232 -10.82 0.13 18.68
C LEU A 232 -10.04 -0.98 19.40
N SER A 233 -10.25 -1.18 20.70
CA SER A 233 -9.62 -2.28 21.44
C SER A 233 -10.11 -3.65 20.97
N ARG A 234 -11.41 -3.79 20.65
CA ARG A 234 -12.00 -5.01 20.07
C ARG A 234 -11.50 -5.26 18.65
N ILE A 235 -11.43 -4.21 17.82
CA ILE A 235 -10.87 -4.29 16.47
C ILE A 235 -9.43 -4.81 16.52
N GLY A 236 -8.61 -4.30 17.44
CA GLY A 236 -7.22 -4.74 17.61
C GLY A 236 -7.10 -6.24 17.92
N ALA A 237 -8.07 -6.82 18.63
CA ALA A 237 -8.12 -8.26 18.90
C ALA A 237 -8.62 -9.09 17.69
N ASN A 238 -9.42 -8.48 16.80
CA ASN A 238 -9.96 -9.12 15.60
C ASN A 238 -8.99 -9.09 14.40
N MET A 239 -7.94 -8.25 14.44
CA MET A 239 -6.96 -8.18 13.37
C MET A 239 -6.19 -9.50 13.27
N ALA A 240 -6.43 -10.24 12.19
CA ALA A 240 -5.71 -11.47 11.91
C ALA A 240 -4.22 -11.17 11.70
N SER A 241 -3.37 -11.92 12.40
CA SER A 241 -1.91 -11.86 12.22
C SER A 241 -1.36 -13.27 12.00
N SER A 242 -0.89 -13.55 10.79
CA SER A 242 -0.17 -14.77 10.45
C SER A 242 1.09 -14.41 9.67
N PRO A 243 2.27 -14.97 10.00
CA PRO A 243 3.48 -14.81 9.18
C PRO A 243 3.41 -15.57 7.85
N PHE A 244 2.44 -16.44 7.68
CA PHE A 244 2.23 -17.30 6.51
C PHE A 244 0.91 -16.99 5.80
N GLY A 245 0.73 -17.59 4.63
CA GLY A 245 -0.43 -17.38 3.77
C GLY A 245 -0.25 -16.15 2.89
N ASP A 246 -1.35 -15.48 2.57
CA ASP A 246 -1.40 -14.30 1.73
C ASP A 246 -1.04 -13.01 2.50
N MET A 247 -0.15 -13.09 3.50
CA MET A 247 0.18 -11.96 4.37
C MET A 247 1.61 -11.45 4.18
N PHE A 248 1.75 -10.12 4.14
CA PHE A 248 3.05 -9.45 4.13
C PHE A 248 3.17 -8.38 5.22
N GLY A 249 4.40 -8.16 5.69
CA GLY A 249 4.72 -7.14 6.67
C GLY A 249 6.07 -7.41 7.33
N ALA A 250 6.58 -6.43 8.07
CA ALA A 250 7.88 -6.53 8.74
C ALA A 250 7.95 -7.71 9.72
N ARG A 251 6.81 -8.15 10.26
CA ARG A 251 6.71 -9.31 11.16
C ARG A 251 6.72 -10.66 10.45
N SER A 252 6.37 -10.73 9.16
CA SER A 252 6.17 -12.01 8.49
C SER A 252 7.44 -12.86 8.48
N LEU A 253 8.58 -12.30 8.08
CA LEU A 253 9.83 -13.07 8.09
C LEU A 253 10.38 -13.34 9.50
N PRO A 254 10.57 -12.32 10.37
CA PRO A 254 11.18 -12.55 11.69
C PRO A 254 10.41 -13.55 12.55
N PHE A 255 9.08 -13.59 12.45
CA PHE A 255 8.26 -14.56 13.18
C PHE A 255 8.00 -15.85 12.40
N GLY A 256 8.00 -15.80 11.06
CA GLY A 256 7.80 -16.99 10.23
C GLY A 256 9.00 -17.94 10.23
N VAL A 257 10.23 -17.43 10.26
CA VAL A 257 11.44 -18.28 10.27
C VAL A 257 11.51 -19.16 11.53
N PRO A 258 11.35 -18.63 12.76
CA PRO A 258 11.30 -19.46 13.97
C PRO A 258 10.17 -20.50 13.94
N LEU A 259 8.97 -20.10 13.52
CA LEU A 259 7.81 -21.01 13.42
C LEU A 259 8.02 -22.11 12.36
N TRP A 260 8.80 -21.84 11.32
CA TRP A 260 9.14 -22.83 10.32
C TRP A 260 10.02 -23.93 10.89
N PHE A 261 11.04 -23.59 11.69
CA PHE A 261 11.86 -24.57 12.41
C PHE A 261 11.07 -25.36 13.45
N ASP A 262 9.96 -24.80 13.92
CA ASP A 262 9.05 -25.44 14.87
C ASP A 262 8.06 -26.43 14.20
N HIS A 263 8.14 -26.62 12.88
CA HIS A 263 7.28 -27.56 12.16
C HIS A 263 7.62 -29.03 12.52
N PRO A 264 6.64 -29.91 12.82
CA PRO A 264 6.88 -31.27 13.31
C PRO A 264 7.90 -32.08 12.49
N ARG A 265 7.75 -32.05 11.16
CA ARG A 265 8.68 -32.73 10.23
C ARG A 265 10.15 -32.26 10.34
N ILE A 266 10.37 -31.01 10.72
CA ILE A 266 11.72 -30.44 10.89
C ILE A 266 12.23 -30.74 12.30
N ARG A 267 11.36 -30.69 13.32
CA ARG A 267 11.73 -31.12 14.69
C ARG A 267 12.20 -32.56 14.75
N ASP A 268 11.47 -33.47 14.08
CA ASP A 268 11.79 -34.89 14.04
C ASP A 268 13.13 -35.15 13.33
N ALA A 269 13.41 -34.41 12.26
CA ALA A 269 14.67 -34.51 11.53
C ALA A 269 15.87 -33.89 12.28
N ALA A 270 15.63 -32.86 13.11
CA ALA A 270 16.66 -32.16 13.85
C ALA A 270 16.96 -32.77 15.23
N GLY A 271 16.15 -33.72 15.71
CA GLY A 271 16.30 -34.34 17.04
C GLY A 271 16.07 -33.37 18.20
N VAL A 272 15.40 -32.23 17.96
CA VAL A 272 15.20 -31.17 18.95
C VAL A 272 13.85 -31.37 19.64
N TYR A 273 13.85 -32.09 20.76
CA TYR A 273 12.69 -32.25 21.64
C TYR A 273 12.67 -31.14 22.71
N LEU A 274 12.37 -29.91 22.31
CA LEU A 274 12.07 -28.85 23.26
C LEU A 274 10.64 -29.03 23.79
N THR A 275 10.47 -28.97 25.12
CA THR A 275 9.17 -29.07 25.78
C THR A 275 8.24 -27.93 25.33
N LEU A 276 7.04 -28.30 24.85
CA LEU A 276 6.04 -27.41 24.21
C LEU A 276 5.74 -26.10 24.98
N GLY A 277 5.91 -26.07 26.30
CA GLY A 277 5.67 -24.89 27.13
C GLY A 277 6.75 -23.80 27.06
N ALA A 278 8.00 -24.14 26.73
CA ALA A 278 9.12 -23.19 26.69
C ALA A 278 9.40 -22.63 25.27
N VAL A 279 8.91 -23.30 24.23
CA VAL A 279 9.18 -22.95 22.83
C VAL A 279 8.54 -21.61 22.45
N GLY A 280 7.29 -21.36 22.86
CA GLY A 280 6.57 -20.14 22.49
C GLY A 280 7.30 -18.85 22.89
N PRO A 281 7.66 -18.65 24.17
CA PRO A 281 8.37 -17.45 24.61
C PRO A 281 9.75 -17.27 23.96
N VAL A 282 10.48 -18.37 23.71
CA VAL A 282 11.79 -18.32 23.06
C VAL A 282 11.66 -17.89 21.59
N MET A 283 10.73 -18.50 20.84
CA MET A 283 10.48 -18.15 19.44
C MET A 283 9.97 -16.72 19.29
N ALA A 284 9.14 -16.25 20.22
CA ALA A 284 8.69 -14.86 20.24
C ALA A 284 9.87 -13.89 20.48
N LYS A 285 10.75 -14.17 21.44
CA LYS A 285 11.96 -13.35 21.70
C LYS A 285 12.91 -13.34 20.50
N LEU A 286 13.12 -14.50 19.86
CA LEU A 286 13.93 -14.61 18.65
C LEU A 286 13.34 -13.78 17.51
N GLY A 287 12.04 -13.90 17.26
CA GLY A 287 11.36 -13.11 16.23
C GLY A 287 11.40 -11.61 16.49
N LEU A 288 11.23 -11.18 17.73
CA LEU A 288 11.40 -9.77 18.13
C LEU A 288 12.83 -9.26 17.90
N THR A 289 13.83 -10.08 18.22
CA THR A 289 15.25 -9.73 18.05
C THR A 289 15.60 -9.61 16.56
N MET A 290 15.18 -10.59 15.75
CA MET A 290 15.31 -10.54 14.29
C MET A 290 14.62 -9.32 13.70
N LEU A 291 13.38 -9.02 14.13
CA LEU A 291 12.65 -7.84 13.68
C LEU A 291 13.40 -6.55 14.00
N ALA A 292 13.94 -6.42 15.22
CA ALA A 292 14.70 -5.23 15.62
C ALA A 292 15.96 -5.05 14.76
N ILE A 293 16.75 -6.12 14.57
CA ILE A 293 17.98 -6.10 13.75
C ILE A 293 17.66 -5.74 12.30
N MET A 294 16.67 -6.40 11.70
CA MET A 294 16.29 -6.17 10.31
C MET A 294 15.73 -4.76 10.09
N SER A 295 14.90 -4.28 11.02
CA SER A 295 14.35 -2.92 10.96
C SER A 295 15.45 -1.87 11.09
N ALA A 296 16.36 -2.03 12.06
CA ALA A 296 17.51 -1.14 12.23
C ALA A 296 18.43 -1.16 11.00
N GLY A 297 18.74 -2.34 10.45
CA GLY A 297 19.53 -2.49 9.24
C GLY A 297 18.87 -1.82 8.03
N CYS A 298 17.56 -2.00 7.86
CA CYS A 298 16.82 -1.37 6.77
C CYS A 298 16.79 0.15 6.90
N VAL A 299 16.53 0.69 8.10
CA VAL A 299 16.53 2.14 8.36
C VAL A 299 17.92 2.73 8.15
N LEU A 300 18.98 2.07 8.63
CA LEU A 300 20.36 2.51 8.43
C LEU A 300 20.72 2.52 6.94
N ALA A 301 20.44 1.44 6.21
CA ALA A 301 20.67 1.34 4.77
C ALA A 301 19.89 2.44 4.02
N ALA A 302 18.63 2.69 4.40
CA ALA A 302 17.81 3.75 3.85
C ALA A 302 18.38 5.15 4.12
N ILE A 303 18.91 5.41 5.30
CA ILE A 303 19.54 6.69 5.63
C ILE A 303 20.83 6.89 4.81
N LEU A 304 21.68 5.86 4.74
CA LEU A 304 22.94 5.92 4.00
C LEU A 304 22.69 6.11 2.50
N PHE A 305 21.77 5.34 1.92
CA PHE A 305 21.44 5.46 0.50
C PHE A 305 20.64 6.74 0.20
N GLY A 306 19.71 7.12 1.08
CA GLY A 306 18.85 8.32 0.95
C GLY A 306 19.62 9.64 1.00
N ARG A 307 20.72 9.69 1.76
CA ARG A 307 21.62 10.85 1.84
C ARG A 307 22.59 10.96 0.67
N ASN A 308 22.62 9.98 -0.24
CA ASN A 308 23.48 10.04 -1.41
C ASN A 308 23.04 11.20 -2.34
N PRO A 309 23.92 12.17 -2.64
CA PRO A 309 23.57 13.30 -3.50
C PRO A 309 23.20 12.88 -4.93
N VAL A 310 23.73 11.75 -5.42
CA VAL A 310 23.38 11.18 -6.73
C VAL A 310 21.91 10.76 -6.76
N LEU A 311 21.40 10.15 -5.69
CA LEU A 311 19.99 9.78 -5.59
C LEU A 311 19.09 11.01 -5.68
N ARG A 312 19.46 12.07 -4.95
CA ARG A 312 18.72 13.33 -4.94
C ARG A 312 18.70 14.01 -6.30
N ASP A 313 19.85 14.12 -6.96
CA ASP A 313 19.95 14.67 -8.31
C ASP A 313 19.12 13.85 -9.32
N MET A 314 19.13 12.52 -9.23
CA MET A 314 18.26 11.67 -10.04
C MET A 314 16.77 11.94 -9.78
N LEU A 315 16.36 12.05 -8.52
CA LEU A 315 14.97 12.36 -8.15
C LEU A 315 14.54 13.76 -8.61
N ASP A 316 15.44 14.74 -8.60
CA ASP A 316 15.17 16.10 -9.09
C ASP A 316 15.01 16.16 -10.62
N ARG A 317 15.54 15.18 -11.36
CA ARG A 317 15.33 15.03 -12.82
C ARG A 317 14.06 14.28 -13.19
N VAL A 318 13.38 13.64 -12.25
CA VAL A 318 12.10 12.95 -12.51
C VAL A 318 10.97 13.99 -12.53
N ASP A 319 10.08 13.86 -13.52
CA ASP A 319 8.92 14.73 -13.65
C ASP A 319 8.10 14.80 -12.34
N PRO A 320 7.47 15.95 -12.03
CA PRO A 320 6.80 16.16 -10.75
C PRO A 320 5.73 15.12 -10.41
N ALA A 321 4.94 14.68 -11.40
CA ALA A 321 3.83 13.75 -11.17
C ALA A 321 4.28 12.33 -10.79
N PRO A 322 5.15 11.63 -11.57
CA PRO A 322 5.73 10.36 -11.15
C PRO A 322 6.48 10.45 -9.82
N ARG A 323 7.21 11.55 -9.58
CA ARG A 323 7.93 11.78 -8.32
C ARG A 323 6.99 11.92 -7.12
N SER A 324 5.87 12.64 -7.27
CA SER A 324 4.88 12.80 -6.20
C SER A 324 4.22 11.46 -5.86
N LEU A 325 3.80 10.69 -6.87
CA LEU A 325 3.23 9.36 -6.67
C LEU A 325 4.23 8.39 -6.05
N LEU A 326 5.50 8.45 -6.47
CA LEU A 326 6.58 7.67 -5.88
C LEU A 326 6.73 7.95 -4.39
N LEU A 327 6.73 9.23 -3.98
CA LEU A 327 6.82 9.60 -2.57
C LEU A 327 5.60 9.14 -1.77
N VAL A 328 4.39 9.38 -2.28
CA VAL A 328 3.13 8.97 -1.65
C VAL A 328 3.09 7.44 -1.48
N GLY A 329 3.36 6.70 -2.55
CA GLY A 329 3.43 5.24 -2.52
C GLY A 329 4.54 4.72 -1.59
N ALA A 330 5.71 5.36 -1.57
CA ALA A 330 6.81 4.97 -0.69
C ALA A 330 6.45 5.12 0.79
N VAL A 331 5.82 6.25 1.17
CA VAL A 331 5.35 6.47 2.55
C VAL A 331 4.25 5.47 2.93
N LEU A 332 3.26 5.26 2.05
CA LEU A 332 2.19 4.29 2.28
C LEU A 332 2.73 2.87 2.43
N CYS A 333 3.53 2.38 1.48
CA CYS A 333 4.04 1.02 1.50
C CYS A 333 4.95 0.78 2.70
N ALA A 334 5.83 1.73 3.05
CA ALA A 334 6.65 1.61 4.25
C ALA A 334 5.79 1.62 5.53
N GLY A 335 4.80 2.52 5.60
CA GLY A 335 3.86 2.60 6.71
C GLY A 335 3.04 1.33 6.90
N CYS A 336 2.50 0.76 5.82
CA CYS A 336 1.80 -0.52 5.84
C CYS A 336 2.73 -1.66 6.30
N PHE A 337 3.95 -1.72 5.74
CA PHE A 337 4.89 -2.80 6.02
C PHE A 337 5.31 -2.85 7.48
N PHE A 338 5.63 -1.69 8.09
CA PHE A 338 6.04 -1.63 9.50
C PHE A 338 4.86 -1.56 10.48
N GLY A 339 3.69 -1.11 10.05
CA GLY A 339 2.53 -0.89 10.92
C GLY A 339 1.86 -2.19 11.38
N HIS A 340 1.57 -3.10 10.45
CA HIS A 340 0.92 -4.38 10.76
C HIS A 340 1.15 -5.41 9.64
N GLN A 341 0.66 -6.62 9.82
CA GLN A 341 0.55 -7.57 8.70
C GLN A 341 -0.62 -7.17 7.79
N ASN A 342 -0.45 -7.40 6.50
CA ASN A 342 -1.36 -6.93 5.47
C ASN A 342 -1.71 -8.10 4.56
N ILE A 343 -2.98 -8.20 4.17
CA ILE A 343 -3.42 -9.17 3.17
C ILE A 343 -2.83 -8.78 1.79
N GLY A 344 -2.51 -9.78 0.97
CA GLY A 344 -1.70 -9.67 -0.23
C GLY A 344 -2.25 -8.73 -1.29
N TYR A 345 -3.58 -8.58 -1.41
CA TYR A 345 -4.19 -7.61 -2.32
C TYR A 345 -3.80 -6.15 -1.99
N ARG A 346 -3.36 -5.84 -0.75
CA ARG A 346 -2.87 -4.50 -0.38
C ARG A 346 -1.56 -4.14 -1.09
N ALA A 347 -0.87 -5.12 -1.67
CA ALA A 347 0.30 -4.90 -2.52
C ALA A 347 -0.01 -4.01 -3.73
N THR A 348 -1.29 -3.87 -4.13
CA THR A 348 -1.75 -2.90 -5.15
C THR A 348 -1.29 -1.46 -4.90
N LEU A 349 -0.99 -1.07 -3.66
CA LEU A 349 -0.39 0.23 -3.34
C LEU A 349 0.99 0.43 -4.01
N LEU A 350 1.72 -0.64 -4.32
CA LEU A 350 2.98 -0.56 -5.06
C LEU A 350 2.80 -0.04 -6.50
N LEU A 351 1.59 -0.06 -7.06
CA LEU A 351 1.33 0.55 -8.35
C LEU A 351 1.64 2.07 -8.32
N LEU A 352 1.47 2.74 -7.17
CA LEU A 352 1.79 4.17 -7.01
C LEU A 352 3.29 4.46 -7.24
N VAL A 353 4.19 3.52 -6.89
CA VAL A 353 5.63 3.75 -6.98
C VAL A 353 6.21 3.44 -8.36
N LEU A 354 5.53 2.59 -9.14
CA LEU A 354 6.05 2.09 -10.41
C LEU A 354 6.38 3.18 -11.44
N PRO A 355 5.52 4.19 -11.71
CA PRO A 355 5.86 5.25 -12.65
C PRO A 355 7.17 5.97 -12.30
N GLY A 356 7.38 6.28 -11.01
CA GLY A 356 8.60 6.94 -10.55
C GLY A 356 9.83 6.02 -10.58
N LEU A 357 9.69 4.74 -10.22
CA LEU A 357 10.79 3.77 -10.31
C LEU A 357 11.24 3.57 -11.77
N LEU A 358 10.30 3.49 -12.71
CA LEU A 358 10.60 3.36 -14.13
C LEU A 358 11.25 4.62 -14.70
N ALA A 359 10.81 5.81 -14.26
CA ALA A 359 11.47 7.07 -14.60
C ALA A 359 12.93 7.12 -14.08
N LEU A 360 13.16 6.64 -12.84
CA LEU A 360 14.49 6.56 -12.24
C LEU A 360 15.44 5.63 -13.00
N VAL A 361 14.95 4.51 -13.57
CA VAL A 361 15.75 3.66 -14.46
C VAL A 361 16.28 4.46 -15.67
N GLY A 362 15.44 5.34 -16.23
CA GLY A 362 15.77 6.16 -17.40
C GLY A 362 16.76 7.29 -17.13
N VAL A 363 16.74 7.88 -15.92
CA VAL A 363 17.65 8.97 -15.52
C VAL A 363 18.86 8.49 -14.70
N ALA A 364 18.98 7.19 -14.45
CA ALA A 364 20.03 6.62 -13.62
C ALA A 364 21.44 6.96 -14.13
N ALA A 365 22.26 7.56 -13.26
CA ALA A 365 23.61 8.03 -13.57
C ALA A 365 24.63 6.93 -13.87
N GLY A 366 24.38 5.67 -13.46
CA GLY A 366 25.30 4.56 -13.69
C GLY A 366 24.64 3.19 -13.64
N ASN A 367 25.38 2.15 -14.02
CA ASN A 367 24.85 0.78 -14.13
C ASN A 367 24.37 0.22 -12.79
N ARG A 368 25.05 0.54 -11.68
CA ARG A 368 24.66 0.06 -10.34
C ARG A 368 23.33 0.65 -9.87
N THR A 369 23.14 1.97 -9.97
CA THR A 369 21.87 2.61 -9.57
C THR A 369 20.73 2.20 -10.49
N ARG A 370 21.01 2.07 -11.80
CA ARG A 370 20.05 1.52 -12.76
C ARG A 370 19.65 0.10 -12.40
N LEU A 371 20.59 -0.75 -12.02
CA LEU A 371 20.32 -2.12 -11.59
C LEU A 371 19.43 -2.15 -10.35
N VAL A 372 19.68 -1.30 -9.35
CA VAL A 372 18.83 -1.21 -8.15
C VAL A 372 17.39 -0.88 -8.52
N PHE A 373 17.12 0.16 -9.32
CA PHE A 373 15.75 0.51 -9.67
C PHE A 373 15.09 -0.51 -10.59
N ARG A 374 15.87 -1.11 -11.50
CA ARG A 374 15.39 -2.17 -12.40
C ARG A 374 15.02 -3.43 -11.62
N SER A 375 15.88 -3.87 -10.69
CA SER A 375 15.60 -5.02 -9.84
C SER A 375 14.42 -4.74 -8.91
N THR A 376 14.33 -3.55 -8.31
CA THR A 376 13.16 -3.16 -7.52
C THR A 376 11.87 -3.21 -8.35
N GLY A 377 11.86 -2.72 -9.59
CA GLY A 377 10.69 -2.83 -10.48
C GLY A 377 10.29 -4.28 -10.76
N VAL A 378 11.25 -5.18 -10.99
CA VAL A 378 11.00 -6.62 -11.17
C VAL A 378 10.46 -7.24 -9.88
N LEU A 379 11.06 -6.93 -8.73
CA LEU A 379 10.63 -7.44 -7.44
C LEU A 379 9.23 -6.94 -7.07
N VAL A 380 8.86 -5.71 -7.44
CA VAL A 380 7.48 -5.21 -7.28
C VAL A 380 6.49 -6.08 -8.05
N VAL A 381 6.78 -6.41 -9.32
CA VAL A 381 5.93 -7.34 -10.08
C VAL A 381 5.89 -8.70 -9.38
N LEU A 382 7.04 -9.23 -8.99
CA LEU A 382 7.13 -10.53 -8.33
C LEU A 382 6.24 -10.62 -7.07
N VAL A 383 6.29 -9.62 -6.17
CA VAL A 383 5.44 -9.60 -4.96
C VAL A 383 3.97 -9.32 -5.25
N LEU A 384 3.64 -8.65 -6.35
CA LEU A 384 2.25 -8.50 -6.80
C LEU A 384 1.66 -9.84 -7.28
N TRP A 385 2.51 -10.81 -7.61
CA TRP A 385 2.16 -12.19 -7.97
C TRP A 385 2.38 -13.19 -6.80
N ASP A 386 2.44 -12.71 -5.55
CA ASP A 386 2.74 -13.52 -4.36
C ASP A 386 1.86 -14.78 -4.26
N GLY A 387 0.56 -14.72 -4.54
CA GLY A 387 -0.35 -15.87 -4.43
C GLY A 387 0.01 -17.09 -5.31
N ILE A 388 0.87 -16.89 -6.31
CA ILE A 388 1.45 -17.97 -7.12
C ILE A 388 2.82 -18.39 -6.57
N VAL A 389 3.66 -17.43 -6.20
CA VAL A 389 5.06 -17.69 -5.84
C VAL A 389 5.23 -18.20 -4.41
N SER A 390 4.46 -17.70 -3.44
CA SER A 390 4.63 -17.98 -2.01
C SER A 390 4.13 -19.35 -1.55
N ARG A 391 3.67 -20.19 -2.48
CA ARG A 391 3.11 -21.53 -2.22
C ARG A 391 4.11 -22.53 -1.66
N SER A 392 5.37 -22.38 -2.01
CA SER A 392 6.45 -23.20 -1.47
C SER A 392 7.18 -22.42 -0.37
N THR A 393 7.78 -23.12 0.59
CA THR A 393 8.60 -22.45 1.62
C THR A 393 9.71 -21.58 1.02
N PRO A 394 10.49 -22.05 0.01
CA PRO A 394 11.47 -21.19 -0.64
C PRO A 394 10.81 -19.98 -1.30
N GLY A 395 9.68 -20.18 -1.96
CA GLY A 395 8.90 -19.11 -2.59
C GLY A 395 8.48 -18.04 -1.58
N TRP A 396 7.86 -18.44 -0.47
CA TRP A 396 7.49 -17.53 0.63
C TRP A 396 8.71 -16.75 1.13
N PHE A 397 9.83 -17.41 1.40
CA PHE A 397 11.05 -16.75 1.87
C PHE A 397 11.56 -15.70 0.85
N ILE A 398 11.58 -16.05 -0.44
CA ILE A 398 11.97 -15.13 -1.52
C ILE A 398 11.03 -13.91 -1.56
N MET A 399 9.73 -14.10 -1.41
CA MET A 399 8.76 -13.00 -1.39
C MET A 399 8.96 -12.08 -0.18
N GLN A 400 9.22 -12.64 0.99
CA GLN A 400 9.51 -11.83 2.18
C GLN A 400 10.83 -11.05 2.03
N MET A 401 11.87 -11.65 1.45
CA MET A 401 13.12 -10.94 1.11
C MET A 401 12.89 -9.81 0.10
N ALA A 402 12.07 -10.06 -0.93
CA ALA A 402 11.70 -9.06 -1.92
C ALA A 402 11.00 -7.86 -1.28
N TRP A 403 10.08 -8.09 -0.33
CA TRP A 403 9.43 -7.02 0.43
C TRP A 403 10.43 -6.16 1.22
N TRP A 404 11.36 -6.79 1.95
CA TRP A 404 12.40 -6.05 2.68
C TRP A 404 13.26 -5.21 1.73
N TRP A 405 13.68 -5.76 0.59
CA TRP A 405 14.42 -5.01 -0.42
C TRP A 405 13.64 -3.80 -0.93
N ILE A 406 12.40 -4.01 -1.37
CA ILE A 406 11.53 -2.95 -1.91
C ILE A 406 11.37 -1.84 -0.87
N VAL A 407 11.04 -2.19 0.37
CA VAL A 407 10.79 -1.22 1.44
C VAL A 407 12.05 -0.44 1.80
N CYS A 408 13.23 -1.06 1.82
CA CYS A 408 14.47 -0.32 2.10
C CYS A 408 14.78 0.69 0.97
N VAL A 409 14.54 0.35 -0.29
CA VAL A 409 14.68 1.30 -1.42
C VAL A 409 13.65 2.44 -1.32
N LEU A 410 12.40 2.12 -1.01
CA LEU A 410 11.34 3.11 -0.83
C LEU A 410 11.62 4.05 0.36
N LEU A 411 12.09 3.53 1.49
CA LEU A 411 12.51 4.33 2.64
C LEU A 411 13.67 5.26 2.28
N ALA A 412 14.65 4.80 1.49
CA ALA A 412 15.74 5.67 1.05
C ALA A 412 15.23 6.85 0.22
N ILE A 413 14.24 6.61 -0.64
CA ILE A 413 13.57 7.68 -1.41
C ILE A 413 12.84 8.64 -0.47
N VAL A 414 12.14 8.14 0.56
CA VAL A 414 11.50 8.96 1.58
C VAL A 414 12.52 9.82 2.32
N VAL A 415 13.64 9.24 2.76
CA VAL A 415 14.73 9.99 3.42
C VAL A 415 15.30 11.07 2.50
N SER A 416 15.52 10.75 1.22
CA SER A 416 16.07 11.70 0.25
C SER A 416 15.15 12.89 0.01
N LEU A 417 13.84 12.64 -0.12
CA LEU A 417 12.84 13.66 -0.43
C LEU A 417 12.34 14.44 0.80
N LEU A 418 12.26 13.82 1.98
CA LEU A 418 11.71 14.45 3.19
C LEU A 418 12.77 14.89 4.20
N GLY A 419 13.97 14.32 4.17
CA GLY A 419 15.02 14.62 5.15
C GLY A 419 15.33 16.12 5.28
N PRO A 420 15.51 16.88 4.18
CA PRO A 420 15.74 18.32 4.25
C PRO A 420 14.56 19.11 4.84
N ASP A 421 13.33 18.69 4.55
CA ASP A 421 12.12 19.36 5.03
C ASP A 421 11.87 19.07 6.52
N LEU A 422 12.10 17.83 6.96
CA LEU A 422 12.02 17.45 8.38
C LEU A 422 12.98 18.29 9.24
N PHE A 423 14.23 18.44 8.80
CA PHE A 423 15.20 19.27 9.51
C PHE A 423 14.78 20.74 9.58
N ARG A 424 14.14 21.26 8.53
CA ARG A 424 13.61 22.63 8.48
C ARG A 424 12.47 22.86 9.48
N VAL A 425 11.58 21.88 9.66
CA VAL A 425 10.45 21.98 10.60
C VAL A 425 10.92 21.90 12.04
N LEU A 426 11.91 21.05 12.33
CA LEU A 426 12.41 20.79 13.69
C LEU A 426 13.40 21.84 14.22
N THR A 427 14.23 22.45 13.37
CA THR A 427 15.24 23.41 13.83
C THR A 427 14.61 24.71 14.33
N PRO A 428 14.89 25.16 15.58
CA PRO A 428 14.37 26.44 16.10
C PRO A 428 14.73 27.62 15.20
N TRP A 429 13.81 28.59 15.08
CA TRP A 429 14.02 29.81 14.29
C TRP A 429 15.10 30.67 14.95
N ARG A 430 16.38 30.32 14.77
CA ARG A 430 17.46 31.27 15.02
C ARG A 430 17.27 32.38 14.01
N ARG A 431 16.79 33.53 14.50
CA ARG A 431 16.66 34.80 13.77
C ARG A 431 17.87 34.98 12.84
N ARG A 432 17.72 34.66 11.55
CA ARG A 432 18.60 35.20 10.50
C ARG A 432 18.22 36.68 10.35
N ARG A 433 18.56 37.48 11.36
CA ARG A 433 18.41 38.94 11.35
C ARG A 433 19.55 39.64 10.58
N GLY A 434 20.45 38.89 9.92
CA GLY A 434 21.63 39.44 9.26
C GLY A 434 21.55 39.61 7.73
N ASP A 435 20.73 38.84 7.02
CA ASP A 435 20.84 38.75 5.54
C ASP A 435 19.75 39.50 4.75
N ALA A 436 18.95 40.34 5.41
CA ALA A 436 17.95 41.17 4.73
C ALA A 436 18.55 42.34 3.91
N GLY A 437 19.88 42.40 3.74
CA GLY A 437 20.57 43.52 3.09
C GLY A 437 21.20 43.24 1.70
N ARG A 438 21.06 42.05 1.09
CA ARG A 438 21.77 41.75 -0.19
C ARG A 438 20.97 40.94 -1.23
N LEU A 439 19.67 41.17 -1.35
CA LEU A 439 18.89 40.68 -2.51
C LEU A 439 17.90 41.77 -2.95
N CYS A 440 18.44 42.77 -3.66
CA CYS A 440 17.76 43.47 -4.74
C CYS A 440 18.40 43.01 -6.05
#